data_AF-A0A6P1E008-F1
#
_entry.id   AF-A0A6P1E008-F1
#
_cell.length_a   1.000
_cell.length_b   1.000
_cell.length_c   1.000
_cell.angle_alpha   90.00
_cell.angle_beta   90.00
_cell.angle_gamma   90.00
#
_symmetry.space_group_name_H-M   'P 1'
#
loop_
_entity.id
_entity.type
_entity.pdbx_description
1 polymer ?
#
loop_
_entity_poly.entity_id
_entity_poly.type
_entity_poly.pdbx_seq_one_letter_code
_entity_poly.pdbx_strand_id
1 'polypeptide(L)'
;HSPANQQRLAELVDFPVLPKKGKRSATELEREHDPRFIARRHQHSAVESAINALEAHGLDRCPDHGIEGFRRYVALAVVGRNVHRLGAILLAQAAEVERQRRRQRAA
;
A
#
# COMPACT_ATOMS: atom_id res chain seq x y z
N HIS A 1 -11.94 -4.00 17.65
CA HIS A 1 -12.01 -5.39 17.20
C HIS A 1 -12.29 -6.27 18.41
N SER A 2 -13.19 -7.26 18.30
CA SER A 2 -13.43 -8.21 19.39
C SER A 2 -12.31 -9.26 19.45
N PRO A 3 -12.05 -9.87 20.62
CA PRO A 3 -11.08 -10.97 20.75
C PRO A 3 -11.38 -12.15 19.82
N ALA A 4 -12.67 -12.49 19.65
CA ALA A 4 -13.11 -13.54 18.73
C ALA A 4 -12.71 -13.27 17.28
N ASN A 5 -12.80 -12.00 16.84
CA ASN A 5 -12.39 -11.62 15.49
C ASN A 5 -10.86 -11.73 15.31
N GLN A 6 -10.08 -11.45 16.35
CA GLN A 6 -8.63 -11.59 16.29
C GLN A 6 -8.18 -13.05 16.21
N GLN A 7 -8.83 -13.93 16.97
CA GLN A 7 -8.58 -15.37 16.92
C GLN A 7 -8.89 -15.93 15.53
N ARG A 8 -10.09 -15.65 15.01
CA ARG A 8 -10.48 -16.13 13.68
C ARG A 8 -9.60 -15.56 12.57
N LEU A 9 -9.14 -14.32 12.69
CA LEU A 9 -8.24 -13.74 11.70
C LEU A 9 -6.86 -14.42 11.69
N ALA A 10 -6.36 -14.86 12.86
CA ALA A 10 -5.09 -15.58 12.95
C ALA A 10 -5.14 -16.96 12.27
N GLU A 11 -6.33 -17.55 12.10
CA GLU A 11 -6.51 -18.79 11.33
C GLU A 11 -6.47 -18.57 9.82
N LEU A 12 -6.82 -17.35 9.36
CA LEU A 12 -6.96 -17.02 7.94
C LEU A 12 -5.73 -16.30 7.38
N VAL A 13 -4.99 -15.59 8.22
CA VAL A 13 -3.86 -14.75 7.84
C VAL A 13 -2.67 -15.10 8.71
N ASP A 14 -1.57 -15.55 8.09
CA ASP A 14 -0.32 -15.95 8.75
C ASP A 14 0.20 -14.89 9.73
N PHE A 15 0.10 -13.61 9.37
CA PHE A 15 0.61 -12.52 10.19
C PHE A 15 -0.32 -11.29 10.16
N PRO A 16 -1.35 -11.25 11.02
CA PRO A 16 -2.33 -10.17 11.05
C PRO A 16 -1.79 -8.94 11.80
N VAL A 17 -1.58 -7.85 11.06
CA VAL A 17 -1.04 -6.60 11.58
C VAL A 17 -2.17 -5.64 11.96
N LEU A 18 -2.80 -5.93 13.10
CA LEU A 18 -3.84 -5.11 13.69
C LEU A 18 -3.31 -4.39 14.94
N PRO A 19 -3.00 -3.09 14.87
CA PRO A 19 -2.62 -2.33 16.05
C PRO A 19 -3.83 -2.15 16.98
N LYS A 20 -3.59 -2.21 18.29
CA LYS A 20 -4.64 -1.94 19.27
C LYS A 20 -4.96 -0.45 19.30
N LYS A 21 -6.25 -0.13 19.29
CA LYS A 21 -6.72 1.23 19.53
C LYS A 21 -6.70 1.52 21.03
N GLY A 22 -6.11 2.65 21.44
CA GLY A 22 -6.08 3.09 22.83
C GLY A 22 -4.90 2.50 23.63
N LYS A 23 -5.09 2.30 24.94
CA LYS A 23 -4.03 1.85 25.85
C LYS A 23 -3.64 0.39 25.56
N ARG A 24 -2.33 0.16 25.44
CA ARG A 24 -1.71 -1.16 25.19
C ARG A 24 -1.25 -1.79 26.51
N SER A 25 -1.36 -3.11 26.61
CA SER A 25 -0.62 -3.90 27.60
C SER A 25 0.86 -3.99 27.20
N ALA A 26 1.72 -4.45 28.12
CA ALA A 26 3.13 -4.69 27.82
C ALA A 26 3.32 -5.68 26.65
N THR A 27 2.55 -6.76 26.64
CA THR A 27 2.59 -7.79 25.59
C THR A 27 2.14 -7.27 24.22
N GLU A 28 1.14 -6.38 24.18
CA GLU A 28 0.68 -5.74 22.94
C GLU A 28 1.69 -4.73 22.43
N LEU A 29 2.35 -4.01 23.34
CA LEU A 29 3.40 -3.07 23.00
C LEU A 29 4.60 -3.79 22.38
N GLU A 30 5.08 -4.87 23.01
CA GLU A 30 6.17 -5.72 22.47
C GLU A 30 5.82 -6.26 21.08
N ARG A 31 4.60 -6.77 20.90
CA ARG A 31 4.13 -7.24 19.59
C ARG A 31 4.09 -6.13 18.54
N GLU A 32 3.62 -4.93 18.87
CA GLU A 32 3.57 -3.81 17.93
C GLU A 32 4.96 -3.21 17.63
N HIS A 33 5.94 -3.44 18.51
CA HIS A 33 7.34 -3.03 18.33
C HIS A 33 8.19 -4.06 17.57
N ASP A 34 7.65 -5.24 17.30
CA ASP A 34 8.31 -6.23 16.46
C ASP A 34 8.64 -5.64 15.07
N PRO A 35 9.89 -5.81 14.57
CA PRO A 35 10.30 -5.25 13.29
C PRO A 35 9.43 -5.71 12.10
N ARG A 36 8.97 -6.97 12.09
CA ARG A 36 8.08 -7.51 11.05
C ARG A 36 6.71 -6.83 11.14
N PHE A 37 6.21 -6.57 12.35
CA PHE A 37 4.97 -5.82 12.57
C PHE A 37 5.06 -4.40 12.01
N ILE A 38 6.11 -3.65 12.36
CA ILE A 38 6.31 -2.27 11.88
C ILE A 38 6.43 -2.22 10.36
N ALA A 39 7.26 -3.08 9.77
CA ALA A 39 7.48 -3.11 8.32
C ALA A 39 6.17 -3.38 7.55
N ARG A 40 5.39 -4.37 7.99
CA ARG A 40 4.09 -4.71 7.37
C ARG A 40 3.03 -3.62 7.62
N ARG A 41 3.06 -2.96 8.79
CA ARG A 41 2.18 -1.82 9.07
C ARG A 41 2.46 -0.65 8.12
N HIS A 42 3.72 -0.36 7.83
CA HIS A 42 4.08 0.69 6.87
C HIS A 42 3.66 0.34 5.44
N GLN A 43 3.71 -0.94 5.05
CA GLN A 43 3.20 -1.39 3.75
C GLN A 43 1.70 -1.10 3.57
N HIS A 44 0.91 -1.14 4.64
CA HIS A 44 -0.52 -0.83 4.56
C HIS A 44 -0.76 0.59 4.02
N SER A 45 -0.01 1.58 4.49
CA SER A 45 -0.12 2.95 3.96
C SER A 45 0.23 3.07 2.48
N ALA A 46 1.20 2.27 1.99
CA ALA A 46 1.52 2.22 0.57
C ALA A 46 0.38 1.59 -0.26
N VAL A 47 -0.30 0.56 0.27
CA VAL A 47 -1.47 -0.05 -0.36
C VAL A 47 -2.63 0.94 -0.43
N GLU A 48 -2.97 1.60 0.68
CA GLU A 48 -4.02 2.63 0.73
C GLU A 48 -3.73 3.77 -0.26
N SER A 49 -2.47 4.23 -0.32
CA SER A 49 -2.06 5.24 -1.30
C SER A 49 -2.22 4.76 -2.75
N ALA A 50 -1.97 3.48 -3.02
CA ALA A 50 -2.18 2.91 -4.35
C ALA A 50 -3.66 2.81 -4.72
N ILE A 51 -4.53 2.45 -3.77
CA ILE A 51 -5.98 2.43 -3.94
C ILE A 51 -6.51 3.83 -4.21
N ASN A 52 -6.15 4.82 -3.38
CA ASN A 52 -6.55 6.21 -3.59
C ASN A 52 -6.11 6.75 -4.95
N ALA A 53 -4.96 6.33 -5.46
CA ALA A 53 -4.50 6.72 -6.79
C ALA A 53 -5.39 6.12 -7.90
N LEU A 54 -5.93 4.92 -7.73
CA LEU A 54 -6.91 4.36 -8.67
C LEU A 54 -8.19 5.20 -8.69
N GLU A 55 -8.71 5.54 -7.51
CA GLU A 55 -9.92 6.36 -7.34
C GLU A 55 -9.76 7.77 -7.94
N ALA A 56 -8.63 8.43 -7.66
CA ALA A 56 -8.34 9.76 -8.20
C ALA A 56 -8.27 9.78 -9.73
N HIS A 57 -8.00 8.64 -10.37
CA HIS A 57 -7.97 8.49 -11.82
C HIS A 57 -9.24 7.84 -12.39
N GLY A 58 -10.28 7.63 -11.56
CA GLY A 58 -11.56 7.05 -11.97
C GLY A 58 -11.50 5.56 -12.34
N LEU A 59 -10.43 4.87 -11.96
CA LEU A 59 -10.21 3.44 -12.22
C LEU A 59 -10.93 2.54 -11.21
N ASP A 60 -11.59 3.13 -10.22
CA ASP A 60 -12.48 2.49 -9.25
C ASP A 60 -13.91 2.27 -9.78
N ARG A 61 -14.27 2.90 -10.92
CA ARG A 61 -15.60 2.76 -11.53
C ARG A 61 -15.68 1.59 -12.50
N CYS A 62 -16.73 0.79 -12.33
CA CYS A 62 -17.14 -0.25 -13.28
C CYS A 62 -18.57 0.05 -13.77
N PRO A 63 -18.74 0.66 -14.96
CA PRO A 63 -20.06 0.90 -15.56
C PRO A 63 -20.73 -0.38 -16.09
N ASP A 64 -19.94 -1.43 -16.35
CA ASP A 64 -20.45 -2.73 -16.76
C ASP A 64 -21.12 -3.47 -15.60
N HIS A 65 -22.12 -4.29 -15.92
CA HIS A 65 -22.76 -5.18 -14.96
C HIS A 65 -22.16 -6.59 -15.06
N GLY A 66 -22.15 -7.30 -13.93
CA GLY A 66 -21.70 -8.69 -13.85
C GLY A 66 -20.19 -8.86 -13.66
N ILE A 67 -19.80 -10.09 -13.30
CA ILE A 67 -18.43 -10.42 -12.90
C ILE A 67 -17.40 -10.26 -14.02
N GLU A 68 -17.80 -10.53 -15.26
CA GLU A 68 -16.90 -10.42 -16.41
C GLU A 68 -16.53 -8.96 -16.71
N GLY A 69 -17.51 -8.05 -16.67
CA GLY A 69 -17.27 -6.61 -16.76
C GLY A 69 -16.35 -6.13 -15.63
N PHE A 70 -16.67 -6.53 -14.40
CA PHE A 70 -15.85 -6.20 -13.22
C PHE A 70 -14.38 -6.65 -13.38
N ARG A 71 -14.14 -7.89 -13.81
CA ARG A 71 -12.78 -8.41 -14.05
C ARG A 71 -12.01 -7.59 -15.08
N ARG A 72 -12.65 -7.15 -16.16
CA ARG A 72 -12.02 -6.28 -17.17
C ARG A 72 -11.61 -4.93 -16.59
N TYR A 73 -12.49 -4.30 -15.82
CA TYR A 73 -12.19 -2.99 -15.21
C TYR A 73 -11.10 -3.09 -14.14
N VAL A 74 -11.10 -4.15 -13.32
CA VAL A 74 -10.00 -4.40 -12.38
C VAL A 74 -8.67 -4.60 -13.11
N ALA A 75 -8.65 -5.38 -14.20
CA ALA A 75 -7.44 -5.56 -14.99
C ALA A 75 -6.94 -4.24 -15.59
N LEU A 76 -7.86 -3.41 -16.12
CA LEU A 76 -7.53 -2.08 -16.63
C LEU A 76 -6.96 -1.16 -15.54
N ALA A 77 -7.56 -1.17 -14.35
CA ALA A 77 -7.10 -0.39 -13.20
C ALA A 77 -5.66 -0.76 -12.82
N VAL A 78 -5.36 -2.06 -12.73
CA VAL A 78 -4.01 -2.57 -12.43
C VAL A 78 -3.00 -2.15 -13.49
N VAL A 79 -3.33 -2.31 -14.78
CA VAL A 79 -2.45 -1.90 -15.89
C VAL A 79 -2.20 -0.40 -15.86
N GLY A 80 -3.25 0.42 -15.75
CA GLY A 80 -3.14 1.87 -15.67
C GLY A 80 -2.24 2.33 -14.52
N ARG A 81 -2.43 1.76 -13.32
CA ARG A 81 -1.59 2.07 -12.16
C ARG A 81 -0.12 1.73 -12.38
N ASN A 82 0.15 0.57 -12.99
CA ASN A 82 1.52 0.14 -13.28
C ASN A 82 2.21 1.11 -14.26
N VAL A 83 1.51 1.57 -15.31
CA VAL A 83 2.04 2.57 -16.24
C VAL A 83 2.37 3.88 -15.52
N HIS A 84 1.45 4.39 -14.69
CA HIS A 84 1.71 5.59 -13.87
C HIS A 84 2.92 5.39 -12.93
N ARG A 85 3.06 4.21 -12.33
CA ARG A 85 4.18 3.89 -11.45
C ARG A 85 5.52 3.89 -12.19
N LEU A 86 5.57 3.31 -13.39
CA LEU A 86 6.76 3.32 -14.25
C LEU A 86 7.16 4.76 -14.60
N GLY A 87 6.20 5.60 -15.00
CA GLY A 87 6.46 7.02 -15.27
C GLY A 87 7.06 7.75 -14.07
N ALA A 88 6.51 7.53 -12.87
CA ALA A 88 7.04 8.13 -11.64
C ALA A 88 8.48 7.66 -11.33
N ILE A 89 8.79 6.38 -11.58
CA ILE A 89 10.15 5.83 -11.39
C ILE A 89 11.14 6.51 -12.34
N LEU A 90 10.79 6.63 -13.62
CA LEU A 90 11.64 7.28 -14.63
C LEU A 90 11.92 8.75 -14.29
N LEU A 91 10.88 9.49 -13.87
CA LEU A 91 11.03 10.87 -13.43
C LEU A 91 11.94 11.00 -12.21
N ALA A 92 11.79 10.11 -11.23
CA ALA A 92 12.65 10.11 -10.04
C ALA A 92 14.12 9.81 -10.38
N GLN A 93 14.37 8.87 -11.29
CA GLN A 93 15.72 8.55 -11.79
C GLN A 93 16.34 9.76 -12.50
N ALA A 94 15.60 10.42 -13.39
CA ALA A 94 16.06 11.62 -14.08
C ALA A 94 16.39 12.76 -13.11
N ALA A 95 15.54 12.97 -12.09
CA ALA A 95 15.78 13.97 -11.06
C ALA A 95 17.02 13.66 -10.19
N GLU A 96 17.30 12.39 -9.90
CA GLU A 96 18.51 11.98 -9.18
C GLU A 96 19.78 12.30 -9.98
N VAL A 97 19.79 11.95 -11.27
CA VAL A 97 20.92 12.26 -12.17
C VAL A 97 21.17 13.77 -12.23
N GLU A 98 20.11 14.57 -12.34
CA GLU A 98 20.23 16.04 -12.36
C GLU A 98 20.76 16.59 -11.03
N ARG A 99 20.31 16.07 -9.89
CA ARG A 99 20.83 16.45 -8.56
C ARG A 99 22.32 16.13 -8.43
N GLN A 100 22.77 14.98 -8.93
CA GLN A 100 24.18 14.59 -8.91
C GLN A 100 25.03 15.52 -9.77
N ARG A 101 24.57 15.85 -10.98
CA ARG A 101 25.24 16.83 -11.86
C ARG A 101 25.37 18.20 -11.22
N ARG A 102 24.34 18.68 -10.54
CA ARG A 102 24.37 19.97 -9.82
C ARG A 102 25.39 19.97 -8.68
N ARG A 103 25.47 18.86 -7.91
CA ARG A 103 26.48 18.71 -6.84
C ARG A 103 27.90 18.71 -7.40
N GLN A 104 28.13 18.04 -8.54
CA GLN A 104 29.44 18.03 -9.20
C GLN A 104 29.85 19.39 -9.75
N ARG A 105 28.89 20.23 -10.18
CA ARG A 105 29.16 21.60 -10.65
C ARG A 105 29.39 22.61 -9.52
N ALA A 106 28.94 22.29 -8.31
CA ALA A 106 29.06 23.15 -7.14
C ALA A 106 30.27 22.81 -6.26
N ALA A 107 30.97 21.72 -6.56
CA ALA A 107 32.24 21.32 -5.98
C ALA A 107 33.40 21.79 -6.88
#